data_AF-A0A853CDG0-F1
#
_entry.id   AF-A0A853CDG0-F1
#
_cell.length_a   1.000
_cell.length_b   1.000
_cell.length_c   1.000
_cell.angle_alpha   90.00
_cell.angle_beta   90.00
_cell.angle_gamma   90.00
#
_symmetry.space_group_name_H-M   'P 1'
#
loop_
_entity.id
_entity.type
_entity.pdbx_description
1 polymer ?
#
loop_
_entity_poly.entity_id
_entity_poly.type
_entity_poly.pdbx_seq_one_letter_code
_entity_poly.pdbx_strand_id
1 'polypeptide(L)'
;MIDVRAATAADEAAVARIFRSASLSNEGDRDVLLAHPEALVLADGLLARGRTRVATSGDGTVVGFAGTRPTGPGVLELDDLFVDPGARRLGAARRLIQRIVAEAAEEGIDRIEVTANPHALGFYEAVGFVADGRAGTEFGSGLRMHLPVALRREGYVLEVEDLFDGDELDRDLWLPYYLPHWSSRAASAARYRLGDGVLRLLVEEDQPPWCPEFDGGVRVSSLQTGEFCGPLGSPVGQLRFNPAAVVREEQEPERLYTPQYGFVEVRARMDLDPSAMAAFWMIGVEDAPERSGEICVFEIFGRDVADGTARVGMGVHPWADPALTDDFAQVPLPIDVREFHTYAAEWTPDRVTFLVDDEVVRVVEQSPAYPMQFLLDVYAFPGDDGAPPPGPWPKELVVDSFRGWRPAAG
;
A
#
# COMPACT_ATOMS: atom_id res chain seq x y z
N MET A 1 -5.45 -16.87 -9.66
CA MET A 1 -4.40 -15.88 -10.01
C MET A 1 -4.69 -15.24 -11.37
N ILE A 2 -4.58 -13.91 -11.45
CA ILE A 2 -4.64 -13.14 -12.71
C ILE A 2 -3.23 -12.71 -13.10
N ASP A 3 -2.80 -13.00 -14.32
CA ASP A 3 -1.52 -12.53 -14.88
C ASP A 3 -1.76 -11.48 -15.98
N VAL A 4 -0.80 -10.59 -16.21
CA VAL A 4 -0.88 -9.55 -17.25
C VAL A 4 0.31 -9.61 -18.18
N ARG A 5 0.04 -9.68 -19.48
CA ARG A 5 1.07 -9.75 -20.52
C ARG A 5 0.78 -8.84 -21.70
N ALA A 6 1.80 -8.62 -22.53
CA ALA A 6 1.62 -8.02 -23.85
C ALA A 6 0.63 -8.85 -24.68
N ALA A 7 -0.29 -8.14 -25.34
CA ALA A 7 -1.23 -8.76 -26.23
C ALA A 7 -0.54 -9.15 -27.56
N THR A 8 -0.99 -10.23 -28.15
CA THR A 8 -0.49 -10.78 -29.42
C THR A 8 -1.62 -10.82 -30.45
N ALA A 9 -1.30 -11.06 -31.73
CA ALA A 9 -2.32 -11.24 -32.75
C ALA A 9 -3.29 -12.40 -32.45
N ALA A 10 -2.88 -13.39 -31.66
CA ALA A 10 -3.76 -14.49 -31.25
C ALA A 10 -4.88 -14.06 -30.28
N ASP A 11 -4.72 -12.91 -29.62
CA ASP A 11 -5.67 -12.41 -28.62
C ASP A 11 -6.83 -11.63 -29.26
N GLU A 12 -6.77 -11.31 -30.56
CA GLU A 12 -7.72 -10.43 -31.26
C GLU A 12 -9.18 -10.85 -31.10
N ALA A 13 -9.45 -12.14 -31.30
CA ALA A 13 -10.81 -12.67 -31.16
C ALA A 13 -11.32 -12.57 -29.71
N ALA A 14 -10.45 -12.77 -28.72
CA ALA A 14 -10.82 -12.68 -27.31
C ALA A 14 -11.06 -11.23 -26.88
N VAL A 15 -10.19 -10.31 -27.31
CA VAL A 15 -10.29 -8.87 -27.05
C VAL A 15 -11.58 -8.29 -27.65
N ALA A 16 -11.89 -8.60 -28.91
CA ALA A 16 -13.14 -8.17 -29.56
C ALA A 16 -14.39 -8.73 -28.85
N ARG A 17 -14.33 -9.99 -28.42
CA ARG A 17 -15.43 -10.62 -27.65
C ARG A 17 -15.65 -9.91 -26.31
N ILE A 18 -14.58 -9.61 -25.57
CA ILE A 18 -14.65 -8.94 -24.26
C ILE A 18 -15.17 -7.51 -24.41
N PHE A 19 -14.67 -6.76 -25.39
CA PHE A 19 -15.17 -5.41 -25.67
C PHE A 19 -16.68 -5.43 -25.86
N ARG A 20 -17.17 -6.31 -26.74
CA ARG A 20 -18.60 -6.43 -27.02
C ARG A 20 -19.40 -6.87 -25.79
N SER A 21 -18.95 -7.89 -25.05
CA SER A 21 -19.70 -8.40 -23.90
C SER A 21 -19.73 -7.42 -22.73
N ALA A 22 -18.62 -6.73 -22.47
CA ALA A 22 -18.50 -5.74 -21.42
C ALA A 22 -19.34 -4.49 -21.74
N SER A 23 -19.26 -3.94 -22.96
CA SER A 23 -20.07 -2.77 -23.36
C SER A 23 -21.58 -3.05 -23.26
N LEU A 24 -22.03 -4.24 -23.61
CA LEU A 24 -23.45 -4.64 -23.53
C LEU A 24 -23.96 -4.97 -22.12
N SER A 25 -23.09 -4.90 -21.11
CA SER A 25 -23.44 -5.20 -19.72
C SER A 25 -23.72 -3.95 -18.87
N ASN A 26 -23.44 -2.75 -19.40
CA ASN A 26 -23.78 -1.51 -18.73
C ASN A 26 -25.30 -1.29 -18.78
N GLU A 27 -25.89 -1.02 -17.62
CA GLU A 27 -27.31 -0.77 -17.50
C GLU A 27 -27.66 0.58 -18.15
N GLY A 28 -28.61 0.59 -19.07
CA GLY A 28 -29.02 1.80 -19.82
C GLY A 28 -28.39 1.97 -21.20
N ASP A 29 -27.20 1.41 -21.45
CA ASP A 29 -26.50 1.58 -22.74
C ASP A 29 -26.88 0.53 -23.79
N ARG A 30 -27.36 -0.64 -23.33
CA ARG A 30 -27.51 -1.84 -24.17
C ARG A 30 -28.36 -1.63 -25.42
N ASP A 31 -29.55 -1.05 -25.27
CA ASP A 31 -30.49 -0.90 -26.40
C ASP A 31 -29.95 0.07 -27.45
N VAL A 32 -29.25 1.12 -27.03
CA VAL A 32 -28.58 2.10 -27.92
C VAL A 32 -27.42 1.43 -28.65
N LEU A 33 -26.56 0.70 -27.96
CA LEU A 33 -25.41 0.01 -28.55
C LEU A 33 -25.83 -1.10 -29.54
N LEU A 34 -26.95 -1.78 -29.28
CA LEU A 34 -27.51 -2.77 -30.22
C LEU A 34 -28.10 -2.11 -31.48
N ALA A 35 -28.56 -0.85 -31.38
CA ALA A 35 -29.02 -0.07 -32.52
C ALA A 35 -27.86 0.51 -33.36
N HIS A 36 -26.66 0.62 -32.78
CA HIS A 36 -25.44 1.15 -33.40
C HIS A 36 -24.31 0.11 -33.37
N PRO A 37 -24.41 -1.00 -34.15
CA PRO A 37 -23.44 -2.09 -34.11
C PRO A 37 -22.01 -1.67 -34.47
N GLU A 38 -21.84 -0.58 -35.22
CA GLU A 38 -20.55 0.05 -35.51
C GLU A 38 -19.79 0.49 -34.25
N ALA A 39 -20.49 0.86 -33.17
CA ALA A 39 -19.90 1.25 -31.89
C ALA A 39 -19.38 0.05 -31.08
N LEU A 40 -19.67 -1.18 -31.52
CA LEU A 40 -19.20 -2.43 -30.90
C LEU A 40 -18.05 -3.09 -31.70
N VAL A 41 -17.38 -2.31 -32.54
CA VAL A 41 -16.18 -2.71 -33.29
C VAL A 41 -14.97 -1.96 -32.75
N LEU A 42 -13.95 -2.70 -32.32
CA LEU A 42 -12.67 -2.10 -31.92
C LEU A 42 -11.95 -1.51 -33.13
N ALA A 43 -11.18 -0.45 -32.91
CA ALA A 43 -10.40 0.17 -33.96
C ALA A 43 -9.38 -0.82 -34.57
N ASP A 44 -9.30 -0.82 -35.90
CA ASP A 44 -8.33 -1.64 -36.62
C ASP A 44 -6.90 -1.37 -36.14
N GLY A 45 -6.14 -2.46 -35.98
CA GLY A 45 -4.73 -2.38 -35.59
C GLY A 45 -4.47 -2.04 -34.12
N LEU A 46 -5.47 -2.10 -33.23
CA LEU A 46 -5.29 -1.90 -31.78
C LEU A 46 -4.09 -2.69 -31.22
N LEU A 47 -4.03 -3.99 -31.53
CA LEU A 47 -2.95 -4.88 -31.11
C LEU A 47 -1.61 -4.54 -31.79
N ALA A 48 -1.66 -4.12 -33.05
CA ALA A 48 -0.47 -3.78 -33.83
C ALA A 48 0.27 -2.55 -33.29
N ARG A 49 -0.38 -1.71 -32.45
CA ARG A 49 0.24 -0.58 -31.77
C ARG A 49 1.25 -0.98 -30.68
N GLY A 50 1.26 -2.25 -30.25
CA GLY A 50 2.20 -2.77 -29.24
C GLY A 50 1.93 -2.30 -27.79
N ARG A 51 0.95 -1.42 -27.58
CA ARG A 51 0.56 -0.86 -26.27
C ARG A 51 -0.74 -1.45 -25.71
N THR A 52 -1.10 -2.64 -26.16
CA THR A 52 -2.24 -3.39 -25.60
C THR A 52 -1.70 -4.43 -24.61
N ARG A 53 -2.34 -4.51 -23.44
CA ARG A 53 -2.10 -5.53 -22.42
C ARG A 53 -3.37 -6.37 -22.25
N VAL A 54 -3.19 -7.66 -22.00
CA VAL A 54 -4.27 -8.59 -21.70
C VAL A 54 -4.07 -9.17 -20.31
N ALA A 55 -5.16 -9.25 -19.54
CA ALA A 55 -5.24 -9.98 -18.29
C ALA A 55 -5.70 -11.40 -18.58
N THR A 56 -5.04 -12.39 -17.99
CA THR A 56 -5.33 -13.82 -18.16
C THR A 56 -5.62 -14.48 -16.82
N SER A 57 -6.58 -15.41 -16.78
CA SER A 57 -6.79 -16.29 -15.63
C SER A 57 -5.71 -17.38 -15.55
N GLY A 58 -5.67 -18.12 -14.44
CA GLY A 58 -4.65 -19.16 -14.21
C GLY A 58 -4.65 -20.33 -15.21
N ASP A 59 -5.69 -20.47 -16.03
CA ASP A 59 -5.77 -21.41 -17.15
C ASP A 59 -5.32 -20.80 -18.50
N GLY A 60 -4.87 -19.54 -18.50
CA GLY A 60 -4.43 -18.79 -19.67
C GLY A 60 -5.54 -18.09 -20.45
N THR A 61 -6.80 -18.20 -20.02
CA THR A 61 -7.94 -17.54 -20.70
C THR A 61 -7.83 -16.02 -20.56
N VAL A 62 -7.95 -15.28 -21.66
CA VAL A 62 -8.01 -13.80 -21.62
C VAL A 62 -9.34 -13.37 -21.01
N VAL A 63 -9.26 -12.60 -19.92
CA VAL A 63 -10.40 -12.13 -19.12
C VAL A 63 -10.52 -10.61 -19.08
N GLY A 64 -9.54 -9.87 -19.60
CA GLY A 64 -9.62 -8.42 -19.74
C GLY A 64 -8.50 -7.88 -20.63
N PHE A 65 -8.62 -6.63 -21.06
CA PHE A 65 -7.57 -5.95 -21.79
C PHE A 65 -7.59 -4.44 -21.53
N ALA A 66 -6.45 -3.81 -21.79
CA ALA A 66 -6.30 -2.37 -21.75
C ALA A 66 -5.37 -1.90 -22.85
N GLY A 67 -5.68 -0.75 -23.46
CA GLY A 67 -4.90 -0.14 -24.53
C GLY A 67 -4.52 1.29 -24.21
N THR A 68 -3.27 1.66 -24.47
CA THR A 68 -2.80 3.04 -24.34
C THR A 68 -2.25 3.63 -25.63
N ARG A 69 -2.30 4.97 -25.75
CA ARG A 69 -1.63 5.71 -26.82
C ARG A 69 -0.95 6.98 -26.29
N PRO A 70 0.22 7.36 -26.83
CA PRO A 70 0.80 8.66 -26.52
C PRO A 70 -0.07 9.82 -27.06
N THR A 71 -0.24 10.86 -26.27
CA THR A 71 -0.99 12.08 -26.65
C THR A 71 -0.16 13.35 -26.56
N GLY A 72 0.96 13.30 -25.85
CA GLY A 72 1.93 14.38 -25.73
C GLY A 72 3.21 13.90 -25.06
N PRO A 73 4.23 14.77 -24.93
CA PRO A 73 5.42 14.48 -24.14
C PRO A 73 5.01 14.11 -22.71
N GLY A 74 5.43 12.93 -22.23
CA GLY A 74 5.12 12.49 -20.87
C GLY A 74 3.66 12.10 -20.62
N VAL A 75 2.80 11.99 -21.64
CA VAL A 75 1.36 11.69 -21.44
C VAL A 75 0.91 10.50 -22.28
N LEU A 76 0.27 9.54 -21.62
CA LEU A 76 -0.49 8.45 -22.25
C LEU A 76 -1.99 8.70 -22.07
N GLU A 77 -2.78 8.40 -23.10
CA GLU A 77 -4.21 8.14 -22.96
C GLU A 77 -4.44 6.65 -22.72
N LEU A 78 -5.31 6.31 -21.78
CA LEU A 78 -5.96 5.01 -21.67
C LEU A 78 -7.22 5.02 -22.55
N ASP A 79 -7.10 4.46 -23.76
CA ASP A 79 -8.20 4.43 -24.75
C ASP A 79 -9.27 3.40 -24.38
N ASP A 80 -8.82 2.21 -23.99
CA ASP A 80 -9.67 1.06 -23.75
C ASP A 80 -9.29 0.41 -22.42
N LEU A 81 -10.30 0.09 -21.60
CA LEU A 81 -10.15 -0.76 -20.42
C LEU A 81 -11.42 -1.57 -20.25
N PHE A 82 -11.33 -2.88 -20.51
CA PHE A 82 -12.49 -3.77 -20.44
C PHE A 82 -12.13 -5.06 -19.73
N VAL A 83 -13.04 -5.52 -18.88
CA VAL A 83 -12.98 -6.82 -18.20
C VAL A 83 -14.24 -7.60 -18.54
N ASP A 84 -14.05 -8.88 -18.85
CA ASP A 84 -15.14 -9.82 -19.09
C ASP A 84 -16.14 -9.77 -17.91
N PRO A 85 -17.45 -9.59 -18.16
CA PRO A 85 -18.44 -9.55 -17.09
C PRO A 85 -18.38 -10.73 -16.12
N GLY A 86 -18.03 -11.93 -16.60
CA GLY A 86 -17.89 -13.14 -15.78
C GLY A 86 -16.62 -13.16 -14.91
N ALA A 87 -15.65 -12.29 -15.19
CA ALA A 87 -14.38 -12.19 -14.46
C ALA A 87 -14.23 -10.87 -13.68
N ARG A 88 -15.32 -10.11 -13.53
CA ARG A 88 -15.32 -8.89 -12.71
C ARG A 88 -15.08 -9.21 -11.24
N ARG A 89 -14.53 -8.23 -10.52
CA ARG A 89 -14.17 -8.33 -9.09
C ARG A 89 -13.11 -9.40 -8.79
N LEU A 90 -12.34 -9.80 -9.81
CA LEU A 90 -11.14 -10.64 -9.66
C LEU A 90 -9.83 -9.83 -9.77
N GLY A 91 -9.90 -8.50 -9.67
CA GLY A 91 -8.73 -7.62 -9.74
C GLY A 91 -8.14 -7.37 -11.14
N ALA A 92 -8.70 -7.95 -12.20
CA ALA A 92 -8.10 -7.88 -13.56
C ALA A 92 -7.90 -6.45 -14.10
N ALA A 93 -8.86 -5.54 -13.91
CA ALA A 93 -8.73 -4.15 -14.36
C ALA A 93 -7.61 -3.41 -13.61
N ARG A 94 -7.49 -3.64 -12.29
CA ARG A 94 -6.45 -3.01 -11.47
C ARG A 94 -5.06 -3.48 -11.91
N ARG A 95 -4.87 -4.80 -12.07
CA ARG A 95 -3.61 -5.37 -12.57
C ARG A 95 -3.22 -4.85 -13.96
N LEU A 96 -4.19 -4.63 -14.85
CA LEU A 96 -3.94 -4.01 -16.15
C LEU A 96 -3.40 -2.59 -16.01
N ILE A 97 -4.03 -1.75 -15.18
CA ILE A 97 -3.55 -0.39 -14.93
C ILE A 97 -2.16 -0.40 -14.31
N GLN A 98 -1.91 -1.21 -13.29
CA GLN A 98 -0.62 -1.28 -12.61
C GLN A 98 0.50 -1.69 -13.57
N ARG A 99 0.26 -2.69 -14.43
CA ARG A 99 1.24 -3.08 -15.44
C ARG A 99 1.52 -1.94 -16.42
N ILE A 100 0.49 -1.22 -16.85
CA ILE A 100 0.63 -0.06 -17.73
C ILE A 100 1.41 1.06 -17.03
N VAL A 101 1.14 1.33 -15.76
CA VAL A 101 1.83 2.34 -14.94
C VAL A 101 3.31 2.00 -14.81
N ALA A 102 3.65 0.76 -14.45
CA ALA A 102 5.03 0.30 -14.31
C ALA A 102 5.83 0.48 -15.63
N GLU A 103 5.27 0.04 -16.76
CA GLU A 103 5.90 0.21 -18.07
C GLU A 103 6.01 1.69 -18.47
N ALA A 104 4.97 2.47 -18.20
CA ALA A 104 4.97 3.89 -18.50
C ALA A 104 6.01 4.65 -17.64
N ALA A 105 6.27 4.22 -16.41
CA ALA A 105 7.32 4.78 -15.55
C ALA A 105 8.72 4.50 -16.13
N GLU A 106 8.97 3.29 -16.62
CA GLU A 106 10.22 2.93 -17.32
C GLU A 106 10.43 3.75 -18.60
N GLU A 107 9.35 4.07 -19.31
CA GLU A 107 9.36 4.92 -20.52
C GLU A 107 9.46 6.42 -20.19
N GLY A 108 9.36 6.78 -18.92
CA GLY A 108 9.44 8.14 -18.44
C GLY A 108 8.21 9.00 -18.72
N ILE A 109 7.04 8.37 -18.80
CA ILE A 109 5.74 9.02 -18.86
C ILE A 109 5.41 9.60 -17.47
N ASP A 110 4.80 10.79 -17.44
CA ASP A 110 4.44 11.51 -16.22
C ASP A 110 3.01 11.17 -15.76
N ARG A 111 2.05 11.03 -16.69
CA ARG A 111 0.65 10.72 -16.38
C ARG A 111 -0.06 9.90 -17.46
N ILE A 112 -1.02 9.10 -17.01
CA ILE A 112 -2.03 8.42 -17.84
C ILE A 112 -3.34 9.18 -17.68
N GLU A 113 -3.97 9.54 -18.78
CA GLU A 113 -5.26 10.22 -18.79
C GLU A 113 -6.36 9.29 -19.30
N VAL A 114 -7.57 9.49 -18.79
CA VAL A 114 -8.75 8.75 -19.23
C VAL A 114 -9.96 9.66 -19.26
N THR A 115 -10.85 9.44 -20.22
CA THR A 115 -12.20 10.00 -20.16
C THR A 115 -13.13 8.94 -19.58
N ALA A 116 -13.43 9.06 -18.29
CA ALA A 116 -14.13 8.04 -17.52
C ALA A 116 -15.58 7.88 -17.97
N ASN A 117 -15.97 6.63 -18.21
CA ASN A 117 -17.37 6.23 -18.28
C ASN A 117 -18.00 6.37 -16.86
N PRO A 118 -19.20 6.96 -16.71
CA PRO A 118 -19.88 7.06 -15.41
C PRO A 118 -19.97 5.75 -14.62
N HIS A 119 -20.12 4.61 -15.30
CA HIS A 119 -20.17 3.28 -14.66
C HIS A 119 -18.84 2.82 -14.06
N ALA A 120 -17.73 3.43 -14.47
CA ALA A 120 -16.37 3.09 -14.03
C ALA A 120 -15.73 4.17 -13.13
N LEU A 121 -16.45 5.25 -12.81
CA LEU A 121 -15.91 6.38 -12.03
C LEU A 121 -15.34 5.93 -10.68
N GLY A 122 -16.13 5.20 -9.89
CA GLY A 122 -15.69 4.70 -8.58
C GLY A 122 -14.51 3.71 -8.67
N PHE A 123 -14.35 3.03 -9.81
CA PHE A 123 -13.15 2.21 -10.05
C PHE A 123 -11.92 3.09 -10.29
N TYR A 124 -12.01 4.10 -11.15
CA TYR A 124 -10.89 5.00 -11.42
C TYR A 124 -10.46 5.75 -10.15
N GLU A 125 -11.41 6.26 -9.36
CA GLU A 125 -11.14 6.88 -8.05
C GLU A 125 -10.43 5.90 -7.10
N ALA A 126 -10.89 4.66 -7.01
CA ALA A 126 -10.26 3.64 -6.17
C ALA A 126 -8.84 3.25 -6.63
N VAL A 127 -8.53 3.38 -7.92
CA VAL A 127 -7.19 3.17 -8.48
C VAL A 127 -6.27 4.39 -8.26
N GLY A 128 -6.82 5.54 -7.90
CA GLY A 128 -6.06 6.77 -7.65
C GLY A 128 -6.08 7.77 -8.80
N PHE A 129 -7.00 7.64 -9.76
CA PHE A 129 -7.22 8.70 -10.74
C PHE A 129 -7.86 9.93 -10.09
N VAL A 130 -7.36 11.11 -10.44
CA VAL A 130 -7.83 12.42 -9.98
C VAL A 130 -8.61 13.09 -11.11
N ALA A 131 -9.76 13.70 -10.78
CA ALA A 131 -10.58 14.42 -11.75
C ALA A 131 -9.97 15.77 -12.16
N ASP A 132 -9.83 16.02 -13.47
CA ASP A 132 -9.34 17.28 -14.03
C ASP A 132 -10.46 18.21 -14.51
N GLY A 133 -11.58 17.63 -14.96
CA GLY A 133 -12.66 18.39 -15.58
C GLY A 133 -13.57 17.53 -16.45
N ARG A 134 -14.26 18.14 -17.42
CA ARG A 134 -15.12 17.41 -18.37
C ARG A 134 -14.60 17.52 -19.80
N ALA A 135 -14.72 16.43 -20.55
CA ALA A 135 -14.39 16.37 -21.97
C ALA A 135 -15.63 15.95 -22.78
N GLY A 136 -15.71 16.42 -24.03
CA GLY A 136 -16.75 15.98 -24.97
C GLY A 136 -16.43 14.59 -25.52
N THR A 137 -17.46 13.75 -25.63
CA THR A 137 -17.44 12.41 -26.23
C THR A 137 -18.58 12.29 -27.23
N GLU A 138 -18.56 11.25 -28.07
CA GLU A 138 -19.62 10.99 -29.06
C GLU A 138 -21.01 10.82 -28.41
N PHE A 139 -21.06 10.34 -27.16
CA PHE A 139 -22.30 10.07 -26.42
C PHE A 139 -22.60 11.10 -25.31
N GLY A 140 -21.91 12.25 -25.29
CA GLY A 140 -22.13 13.32 -24.30
C GLY A 140 -20.85 13.81 -23.62
N SER A 141 -20.94 14.36 -22.42
CA SER A 141 -19.75 14.78 -21.64
C SER A 141 -19.27 13.68 -20.71
N GLY A 142 -17.99 13.29 -20.78
CA GLY A 142 -17.33 12.41 -19.83
C GLY A 142 -16.48 13.19 -18.82
N LEU A 143 -16.20 12.59 -17.66
CA LEU A 143 -15.25 13.17 -16.69
C LEU A 143 -13.83 12.85 -17.16
N ARG A 144 -13.00 13.89 -17.34
CA ARG A 144 -11.57 13.74 -17.62
C ARG A 144 -10.85 13.51 -16.31
N MET A 145 -10.05 12.46 -16.24
CA MET A 145 -9.25 12.11 -15.08
C MET A 145 -7.83 11.77 -15.49
N HIS A 146 -6.91 11.82 -14.53
CA HIS A 146 -5.55 11.35 -14.71
C HIS A 146 -5.03 10.55 -13.53
N LEU A 147 -4.13 9.63 -13.84
CA LEU A 147 -3.33 8.89 -12.88
C LEU A 147 -1.86 9.30 -13.10
N PRO A 148 -1.16 9.85 -12.11
CA PRO A 148 0.28 10.03 -12.21
C PRO A 148 0.95 8.65 -12.41
N VAL A 149 1.73 8.52 -13.49
CA VAL A 149 2.41 7.27 -13.88
C VAL A 149 3.61 6.99 -13.00
N ALA A 150 4.28 8.07 -12.65
CA ALA A 150 5.30 8.03 -11.66
C ALA A 150 4.78 8.84 -10.48
N LEU A 151 4.75 8.22 -9.30
CA LEU A 151 5.32 8.89 -8.15
C LEU A 151 6.83 9.05 -8.44
N ARG A 152 7.15 9.93 -9.39
CA ARG A 152 8.51 10.35 -9.69
C ARG A 152 8.88 11.24 -8.53
N ARG A 153 9.52 10.63 -7.53
CA ARG A 153 10.26 11.39 -6.53
C ARG A 153 11.53 11.84 -7.25
N GLU A 154 11.60 13.12 -7.62
CA GLU A 154 12.77 13.68 -8.30
C GLU A 154 14.04 13.32 -7.52
N GLY A 155 15.02 12.72 -8.19
CA GLY A 155 16.24 12.24 -7.54
C GLY A 155 16.14 10.85 -6.89
N TYR A 156 15.05 10.10 -7.08
CA TYR A 156 14.88 8.75 -6.55
C TYR A 156 14.46 7.73 -7.62
N VAL A 157 14.71 6.44 -7.35
CA VAL A 157 14.32 5.29 -8.17
C VAL A 157 13.52 4.32 -7.30
N LEU A 158 12.35 3.88 -7.78
CA LEU A 158 11.53 2.89 -7.08
C LEU A 158 12.34 1.62 -6.87
N GLU A 159 12.43 1.17 -5.63
CA GLU A 159 13.22 0.01 -5.21
C GLU A 159 12.31 -1.17 -4.87
N VAL A 160 11.21 -0.91 -4.17
CA VAL A 160 10.24 -1.93 -3.79
C VAL A 160 8.83 -1.35 -3.81
N GLU A 161 7.86 -2.18 -4.20
CA GLU A 161 6.43 -1.85 -4.18
C GLU A 161 5.65 -3.11 -3.81
N ASP A 162 4.69 -2.95 -2.90
CA ASP A 162 3.63 -3.93 -2.66
C ASP A 162 2.27 -3.24 -2.74
N LEU A 163 1.43 -3.73 -3.65
CA LEU A 163 0.08 -3.25 -3.92
C LEU A 163 -0.98 -4.16 -3.29
N PHE A 164 -0.56 -5.23 -2.61
CA PHE A 164 -1.42 -6.18 -1.90
C PHE A 164 -2.53 -6.80 -2.79
N ASP A 165 -2.26 -6.97 -4.09
CA ASP A 165 -3.18 -7.58 -5.06
C ASP A 165 -3.15 -9.11 -5.09
N GLY A 166 -2.22 -9.72 -4.36
CA GLY A 166 -2.11 -11.16 -4.20
C GLY A 166 -3.28 -11.75 -3.41
N ASP A 167 -3.53 -13.04 -3.60
CA ASP A 167 -4.35 -13.86 -2.69
C ASP A 167 -3.53 -14.38 -1.50
N GLU A 168 -2.21 -14.25 -1.55
CA GLU A 168 -1.26 -14.59 -0.50
C GLU A 168 -0.33 -13.39 -0.22
N LEU A 169 0.17 -13.31 1.02
CA LEU A 169 1.12 -12.27 1.43
C LEU A 169 2.46 -12.51 0.75
N ASP A 170 3.06 -11.45 0.20
CA ASP A 170 4.42 -11.54 -0.35
C ASP A 170 5.43 -11.82 0.78
N ARG A 171 5.87 -13.07 0.86
CA ARG A 171 6.82 -13.54 1.87
C ARG A 171 8.27 -13.22 1.54
N ASP A 172 8.54 -12.71 0.34
CA ASP A 172 9.85 -12.16 -0.01
C ASP A 172 10.02 -10.73 0.52
N LEU A 173 8.93 -10.09 0.98
CA LEU A 173 8.95 -8.75 1.58
C LEU A 173 8.48 -8.71 3.04
N TRP A 174 7.48 -9.51 3.43
CA TRP A 174 6.84 -9.40 4.73
C TRP A 174 6.93 -10.65 5.61
N LEU A 175 7.17 -10.42 6.90
CA LEU A 175 7.00 -11.36 7.99
C LEU A 175 5.76 -10.98 8.81
N PRO A 176 4.71 -11.82 8.88
CA PRO A 176 3.46 -11.53 9.58
C PRO A 176 3.56 -11.92 11.06
N TYR A 177 4.59 -11.42 11.73
CA TYR A 177 4.83 -11.64 13.15
C TYR A 177 5.25 -10.33 13.77
N TYR A 178 4.78 -10.04 14.99
CA TYR A 178 5.27 -8.92 15.76
C TYR A 178 6.38 -9.36 16.72
N LEU A 179 7.64 -9.02 16.42
CA LEU A 179 8.80 -9.25 17.29
C LEU A 179 8.78 -10.65 17.98
N PRO A 180 8.63 -11.75 17.19
CA PRO A 180 8.33 -13.08 17.71
C PRO A 180 9.36 -13.60 18.71
N HIS A 181 10.61 -13.12 18.65
CA HIS A 181 11.67 -13.48 19.58
C HIS A 181 11.36 -13.12 21.03
N TRP A 182 10.60 -12.06 21.31
CA TRP A 182 10.20 -11.70 22.68
C TRP A 182 9.04 -12.54 23.22
N SER A 183 8.37 -13.32 22.37
CA SER A 183 7.23 -14.17 22.72
C SER A 183 7.30 -15.53 22.02
N SER A 184 6.61 -15.69 20.89
CA SER A 184 6.67 -16.81 19.95
C SER A 184 6.00 -16.41 18.64
N ARG A 185 6.39 -17.02 17.50
CA ARG A 185 5.66 -16.84 16.23
C ARG A 185 4.18 -17.18 16.33
N ALA A 186 3.79 -18.11 17.21
CA ALA A 186 2.39 -18.49 17.40
C ALA A 186 1.59 -17.37 18.09
N ALA A 187 2.14 -16.74 19.13
CA ALA A 187 1.46 -15.69 19.89
C ALA A 187 1.47 -14.33 19.16
N SER A 188 2.52 -14.07 18.38
CA SER A 188 2.67 -12.80 17.65
C SER A 188 2.23 -12.85 16.19
N ALA A 189 1.67 -13.97 15.72
CA ALA A 189 1.16 -14.10 14.36
C ALA A 189 0.08 -13.04 14.07
N ALA A 190 0.29 -12.27 13.01
CA ALA A 190 -0.67 -11.28 12.57
C ALA A 190 -1.93 -11.93 12.01
N ARG A 191 -3.08 -11.34 12.32
CA ARG A 191 -4.32 -11.59 11.60
C ARG A 191 -4.46 -10.55 10.51
N TYR A 192 -4.57 -11.02 9.26
CA TYR A 192 -4.75 -10.16 8.11
C TYR A 192 -5.64 -10.79 7.05
N ARG A 193 -6.17 -9.96 6.15
CA ARG A 193 -6.89 -10.38 4.95
C ARG A 193 -6.35 -9.63 3.75
N LEU A 194 -6.18 -10.34 2.64
CA LEU A 194 -5.85 -9.79 1.34
C LEU A 194 -7.05 -9.93 0.40
N GLY A 195 -7.28 -8.91 -0.41
CA GLY A 195 -8.39 -8.86 -1.35
C GLY A 195 -8.75 -7.43 -1.70
N ASP A 196 -9.42 -7.25 -2.84
CA ASP A 196 -9.80 -5.93 -3.37
C ASP A 196 -8.61 -4.97 -3.56
N GLY A 197 -7.39 -5.49 -3.72
CA GLY A 197 -6.15 -4.72 -3.90
C GLY A 197 -5.73 -3.94 -2.66
N VAL A 198 -5.98 -4.49 -1.46
CA VAL A 198 -5.58 -3.91 -0.18
C VAL A 198 -5.21 -5.03 0.81
N LEU A 199 -4.30 -4.71 1.72
CA LEU A 199 -4.07 -5.42 2.97
C LEU A 199 -5.01 -4.89 4.05
N ARG A 200 -5.63 -5.80 4.81
CA ARG A 200 -6.34 -5.47 6.06
C ARG A 200 -5.62 -6.14 7.22
N LEU A 201 -4.94 -5.38 8.04
CA LEU A 201 -4.45 -5.86 9.34
C LEU A 201 -5.57 -5.71 10.37
N LEU A 202 -5.77 -6.75 11.17
CA LEU A 202 -6.94 -6.88 12.05
C LEU A 202 -6.52 -7.25 13.46
N VAL A 203 -7.12 -6.62 14.46
CA VAL A 203 -7.22 -7.23 15.80
C VAL A 203 -8.65 -7.68 16.03
N GLU A 204 -8.85 -8.99 16.18
CA GLU A 204 -10.17 -9.60 16.39
C GLU A 204 -10.46 -9.85 17.89
N GLU A 205 -11.73 -10.02 18.23
CA GLU A 205 -12.20 -10.14 19.62
C GLU A 205 -11.55 -11.31 20.38
N ASP A 206 -11.30 -12.42 19.69
CA ASP A 206 -10.72 -13.64 20.23
C ASP A 206 -9.19 -13.71 20.10
N GLN A 207 -8.55 -12.66 19.56
CA GLN A 207 -7.09 -12.62 19.43
C GLN A 207 -6.46 -12.52 20.82
N PRO A 208 -5.53 -13.44 21.18
CA PRO A 208 -4.84 -13.37 22.46
C PRO A 208 -3.83 -12.21 22.48
N PRO A 209 -3.40 -11.75 23.68
CA PRO A 209 -2.27 -10.84 23.78
C PRO A 209 -0.98 -11.47 23.24
N TRP A 210 -0.15 -10.69 22.58
CA TRP A 210 1.03 -11.21 21.86
C TRP A 210 2.16 -11.61 22.82
N CYS A 211 2.40 -10.80 23.87
CA CYS A 211 3.44 -11.03 24.87
C CYS A 211 2.94 -10.72 26.29
N PRO A 212 2.06 -11.56 26.87
CA PRO A 212 1.43 -11.29 28.17
C PRO A 212 2.40 -11.01 29.32
N GLU A 213 3.58 -11.63 29.30
CA GLU A 213 4.58 -11.55 30.35
C GLU A 213 5.27 -10.19 30.42
N PHE A 214 5.37 -9.49 29.29
CA PHE A 214 6.12 -8.23 29.18
C PHE A 214 5.29 -7.04 28.69
N ASP A 215 4.15 -7.31 28.03
CA ASP A 215 3.25 -6.30 27.46
C ASP A 215 1.78 -6.47 27.89
N GLY A 216 1.52 -7.36 28.86
CA GLY A 216 0.21 -7.50 29.50
C GLY A 216 -0.92 -7.86 28.53
N GLY A 217 -2.00 -7.08 28.53
CA GLY A 217 -3.20 -7.37 27.74
C GLY A 217 -3.17 -6.88 26.28
N VAL A 218 -2.04 -6.35 25.81
CA VAL A 218 -1.91 -5.75 24.47
C VAL A 218 -2.02 -6.82 23.39
N ARG A 219 -2.88 -6.55 22.40
CA ARG A 219 -3.05 -7.38 21.21
C ARG A 219 -2.59 -6.59 19.99
N VAL A 220 -1.95 -7.26 19.05
CA VAL A 220 -1.37 -6.62 17.87
C VAL A 220 -1.36 -7.57 16.69
N SER A 221 -1.61 -7.02 15.51
CA SER A 221 -1.28 -7.65 14.23
C SER A 221 -0.28 -6.76 13.50
N SER A 222 0.88 -7.33 13.17
CA SER A 222 2.02 -6.62 12.60
C SER A 222 2.59 -7.36 11.38
N LEU A 223 2.99 -6.61 10.37
CA LEU A 223 3.95 -7.07 9.36
C LEU A 223 5.28 -6.36 9.57
N GLN A 224 6.40 -7.10 9.48
CA GLN A 224 7.76 -6.54 9.54
C GLN A 224 8.63 -7.02 8.38
N THR A 225 9.63 -6.23 7.96
CA THR A 225 10.51 -6.54 6.80
C THR A 225 11.88 -7.09 7.18
N GLY A 226 12.13 -7.34 8.47
CA GLY A 226 13.35 -7.95 8.98
C GLY A 226 13.09 -8.69 10.29
N GLU A 227 14.05 -9.47 10.76
CA GLU A 227 14.03 -10.11 12.07
C GLU A 227 15.46 -10.35 12.55
N PHE A 228 15.73 -10.06 13.81
CA PHE A 228 17.01 -10.29 14.45
C PHE A 228 16.85 -10.50 15.96
N CYS A 229 17.39 -11.63 16.43
CA CYS A 229 17.55 -11.90 17.85
C CYS A 229 18.86 -12.64 18.17
N GLY A 230 19.28 -12.57 19.43
CA GLY A 230 20.35 -13.39 19.97
C GLY A 230 19.85 -14.77 20.44
N PRO A 231 20.69 -15.52 21.17
CA PRO A 231 20.32 -16.84 21.69
C PRO A 231 19.16 -16.79 22.70
N LEU A 232 18.49 -17.94 22.87
CA LEU A 232 17.42 -18.12 23.85
C LEU A 232 17.83 -17.67 25.26
N GLY A 233 16.97 -16.90 25.91
CA GLY A 233 17.18 -16.34 27.24
C GLY A 233 18.11 -15.11 27.30
N SER A 234 18.68 -14.68 26.18
CA SER A 234 19.50 -13.47 26.12
C SER A 234 18.62 -12.20 26.02
N PRO A 235 19.14 -11.03 26.41
CA PRO A 235 18.44 -9.76 26.21
C PRO A 235 18.69 -9.14 24.81
N VAL A 236 19.30 -9.89 23.89
CA VAL A 236 19.75 -9.38 22.59
C VAL A 236 18.67 -9.60 21.54
N GLY A 237 18.21 -8.54 20.88
CA GLY A 237 17.28 -8.60 19.77
C GLY A 237 16.70 -7.23 19.49
N GLN A 238 16.09 -7.09 18.32
CA GLN A 238 15.49 -5.85 17.87
C GLN A 238 14.37 -5.37 18.79
N LEU A 239 14.29 -4.05 18.98
CA LEU A 239 13.36 -3.30 19.82
C LEU A 239 13.05 -4.00 21.14
N ARG A 240 13.97 -3.89 22.08
CA ARG A 240 13.74 -4.39 23.44
C ARG A 240 12.80 -3.46 24.22
N PHE A 241 11.51 -3.52 23.88
CA PHE A 241 10.44 -2.66 24.40
C PHE A 241 10.25 -2.75 25.94
N ASN A 242 10.67 -3.84 26.57
CA ASN A 242 10.64 -4.02 28.01
C ASN A 242 12.04 -4.42 28.53
N PRO A 243 12.59 -3.74 29.57
CA PRO A 243 13.91 -4.06 30.13
C PRO A 243 14.02 -5.45 30.76
N ALA A 244 12.91 -6.13 31.02
CA ALA A 244 12.86 -7.52 31.47
C ALA A 244 12.75 -8.53 30.33
N ALA A 245 12.48 -8.10 29.09
CA ALA A 245 12.34 -8.99 27.95
C ALA A 245 13.65 -9.75 27.68
N VAL A 246 13.50 -11.03 27.40
CA VAL A 246 14.57 -11.94 26.96
C VAL A 246 14.04 -12.76 25.80
N VAL A 247 14.92 -13.24 24.93
CA VAL A 247 14.53 -14.10 23.81
C VAL A 247 13.84 -15.35 24.35
N ARG A 248 12.62 -15.61 23.89
CA ARG A 248 11.77 -16.75 24.28
C ARG A 248 11.56 -17.76 23.16
N GLU A 249 11.77 -17.34 21.91
CA GLU A 249 11.80 -18.20 20.74
C GLU A 249 12.91 -17.70 19.81
N GLU A 250 13.94 -18.52 19.57
CA GLU A 250 15.01 -18.15 18.63
C GLU A 250 14.44 -18.01 17.21
N GLN A 251 14.88 -16.96 16.52
CA GLN A 251 14.50 -16.66 15.14
C GLN A 251 15.74 -16.77 14.25
N GLU A 252 15.56 -17.30 13.04
CA GLU A 252 16.58 -17.13 12.00
C GLU A 252 16.62 -15.64 11.61
N PRO A 253 17.81 -15.01 11.52
CA PRO A 253 17.89 -13.63 11.07
C PRO A 253 17.40 -13.47 9.62
N GLU A 254 16.45 -12.57 9.41
CA GLU A 254 15.87 -12.29 8.10
C GLU A 254 16.01 -10.80 7.76
N ARG A 255 16.35 -10.48 6.50
CA ARG A 255 16.44 -9.10 6.00
C ARG A 255 15.79 -9.05 4.62
N LEU A 256 14.48 -8.90 4.59
CA LEU A 256 13.69 -8.88 3.37
C LEU A 256 13.83 -7.51 2.67
N TYR A 257 13.59 -6.43 3.42
CA TYR A 257 13.84 -5.08 2.96
C TYR A 257 14.35 -4.21 4.11
N THR A 258 15.64 -3.85 4.05
CA THR A 258 16.29 -3.02 5.07
C THR A 258 17.13 -1.90 4.45
N PRO A 259 16.51 -0.87 3.85
CA PRO A 259 17.23 0.21 3.19
C PRO A 259 18.03 1.04 4.21
N GLN A 260 19.01 1.77 3.70
CA GLN A 260 19.63 2.88 4.40
C GLN A 260 19.43 4.15 3.56
N TYR A 261 18.68 5.11 4.11
CA TYR A 261 18.17 6.29 3.40
C TYR A 261 17.16 5.93 2.31
N GLY A 262 16.49 6.95 1.79
CA GLY A 262 15.52 6.80 0.72
C GLY A 262 14.25 7.61 0.97
N PHE A 263 13.26 7.34 0.15
CA PHE A 263 11.91 7.80 0.35
C PHE A 263 11.04 6.57 0.63
N VAL A 264 10.14 6.64 1.60
CA VAL A 264 9.19 5.58 1.87
C VAL A 264 7.78 6.16 1.99
N GLU A 265 6.81 5.39 1.54
CA GLU A 265 5.42 5.78 1.49
C GLU A 265 4.50 4.60 1.80
N VAL A 266 3.46 4.85 2.58
CA VAL A 266 2.32 3.96 2.68
C VAL A 266 1.03 4.74 2.43
N ARG A 267 0.14 4.16 1.63
CA ARG A 267 -1.22 4.67 1.45
C ARG A 267 -2.19 3.84 2.28
N ALA A 268 -2.78 4.45 3.30
CA ALA A 268 -3.58 3.73 4.29
C ALA A 268 -4.80 4.52 4.77
N ARG A 269 -5.78 3.77 5.29
CA ARG A 269 -6.91 4.27 6.10
C ARG A 269 -7.08 3.37 7.31
N MET A 270 -7.75 3.84 8.35
CA MET A 270 -7.93 3.09 9.59
C MET A 270 -9.28 3.35 10.25
N ASP A 271 -9.80 2.34 10.93
CA ASP A 271 -10.99 2.45 11.78
C ASP A 271 -10.59 2.09 13.22
N LEU A 272 -10.45 3.13 14.04
CA LEU A 272 -9.86 3.07 15.37
C LEU A 272 -10.82 3.69 16.40
N ASP A 273 -11.27 2.89 17.36
CA ASP A 273 -11.89 3.42 18.58
C ASP A 273 -10.81 3.83 19.61
N PRO A 274 -11.20 4.45 20.75
CA PRO A 274 -10.26 4.96 21.74
C PRO A 274 -9.24 3.98 22.32
N SER A 275 -9.49 2.67 22.22
CA SER A 275 -8.59 1.61 22.69
C SER A 275 -7.63 1.08 21.62
N ALA A 276 -7.66 1.64 20.41
CA ALA A 276 -6.87 1.17 19.28
C ALA A 276 -5.83 2.20 18.82
N MET A 277 -4.80 1.71 18.12
CA MET A 277 -3.80 2.53 17.47
C MET A 277 -3.28 1.81 16.24
N ALA A 278 -2.97 2.56 15.17
CA ALA A 278 -2.26 2.05 14.02
C ALA A 278 -0.93 2.80 13.85
N ALA A 279 0.10 2.10 13.38
CA ALA A 279 1.40 2.71 13.09
C ALA A 279 2.02 2.18 11.81
N PHE A 280 2.82 3.06 11.19
CA PHE A 280 3.84 2.72 10.22
C PHE A 280 5.14 3.37 10.66
N TRP A 281 6.16 2.56 10.85
CA TRP A 281 7.39 2.98 11.52
C TRP A 281 8.55 2.08 11.13
N MET A 282 9.74 2.54 11.49
CA MET A 282 10.99 1.90 11.15
C MET A 282 11.84 1.76 12.40
N ILE A 283 12.54 0.64 12.54
CA ILE A 283 13.56 0.45 13.58
C ILE A 283 14.86 0.00 12.93
N GLY A 284 15.98 0.33 13.55
CA GLY A 284 17.25 -0.33 13.23
C GLY A 284 17.11 -1.85 13.36
N VAL A 285 17.84 -2.61 12.54
CA VAL A 285 17.86 -4.08 12.66
C VAL A 285 18.51 -4.53 13.98
N GLU A 286 19.17 -3.61 14.70
CA GLU A 286 19.84 -3.86 15.98
C GLU A 286 20.89 -4.98 15.94
N ASP A 287 21.57 -5.12 14.80
CA ASP A 287 22.77 -5.97 14.69
C ASP A 287 23.94 -5.47 15.56
N ALA A 288 23.83 -4.24 16.07
CA ALA A 288 24.54 -3.71 17.22
C ALA A 288 23.54 -2.92 18.11
N PRO A 289 23.69 -2.93 19.46
CA PRO A 289 22.74 -2.27 20.36
C PRO A 289 22.52 -0.77 20.08
N GLU A 290 23.57 -0.07 19.65
CA GLU A 290 23.53 1.35 19.30
C GLU A 290 22.82 1.63 17.95
N ARG A 291 22.49 0.59 17.17
CA ARG A 291 21.75 0.70 15.91
C ARG A 291 20.27 0.38 16.13
N SER A 292 19.67 1.06 17.10
CA SER A 292 18.32 0.83 17.63
C SER A 292 17.36 2.00 17.44
N GLY A 293 17.79 3.07 16.79
CA GLY A 293 16.96 4.23 16.52
C GLY A 293 15.69 3.87 15.77
N GLU A 294 14.67 4.70 15.96
CA GLU A 294 13.35 4.55 15.37
C GLU A 294 12.99 5.78 14.54
N ILE A 295 12.35 5.56 13.40
CA ILE A 295 11.65 6.60 12.62
C ILE A 295 10.16 6.24 12.61
N CYS A 296 9.35 7.00 13.33
CA CYS A 296 7.89 6.83 13.32
C CYS A 296 7.28 7.70 12.22
N VAL A 297 6.80 7.08 11.14
CA VAL A 297 6.20 7.79 9.98
C VAL A 297 4.78 8.24 10.30
N PHE A 298 3.98 7.34 10.88
CA PHE A 298 2.76 7.72 11.60
C PHE A 298 2.52 6.81 12.81
N GLU A 299 2.00 7.41 13.88
CA GLU A 299 1.38 6.75 15.03
C GLU A 299 0.05 7.46 15.32
N ILE A 300 -1.07 6.77 15.18
CA ILE A 300 -2.40 7.37 15.32
C ILE A 300 -3.20 6.55 16.33
N PHE A 301 -3.56 7.17 17.44
CA PHE A 301 -4.46 6.59 18.43
C PHE A 301 -5.91 6.97 18.13
N GLY A 302 -6.84 6.01 18.21
CA GLY A 302 -8.26 6.27 17.98
C GLY A 302 -8.88 7.27 18.99
N ARG A 303 -8.29 7.41 20.18
CA ARG A 303 -8.72 8.44 21.18
C ARG A 303 -8.39 9.86 20.73
N ASP A 304 -7.47 10.00 19.78
CA ASP A 304 -6.98 11.27 19.24
C ASP A 304 -7.54 11.54 17.82
N VAL A 305 -8.52 10.74 17.38
CA VAL A 305 -9.27 10.92 16.13
C VAL A 305 -10.61 11.60 16.44
N ALA A 306 -10.95 12.64 15.68
CA ALA A 306 -12.24 13.32 15.72
C ALA A 306 -12.75 13.55 14.28
N ASP A 307 -13.99 14.03 14.14
CA ASP A 307 -14.56 14.25 12.80
C ASP A 307 -13.75 15.27 11.99
N GLY A 308 -13.10 14.79 10.93
CA GLY A 308 -12.28 15.58 10.01
C GLY A 308 -10.93 16.05 10.59
N THR A 309 -10.50 15.52 11.74
CA THR A 309 -9.18 15.82 12.30
C THR A 309 -8.57 14.63 13.02
N ALA A 310 -7.25 14.47 12.96
CA ALA A 310 -6.52 13.48 13.75
C ALA A 310 -5.20 14.06 14.28
N ARG A 311 -4.67 13.49 15.35
CA ARG A 311 -3.29 13.72 15.78
C ARG A 311 -2.40 12.61 15.22
N VAL A 312 -1.42 12.98 14.41
CA VAL A 312 -0.46 12.06 13.80
C VAL A 312 0.87 12.17 14.52
N GLY A 313 1.25 11.13 15.24
CA GLY A 313 2.57 10.97 15.85
C GLY A 313 3.63 10.76 14.78
N MET A 314 4.69 11.55 14.80
CA MET A 314 5.81 11.44 13.87
C MET A 314 7.10 11.96 14.49
N GLY A 315 8.21 11.32 14.16
CA GLY A 315 9.53 11.74 14.63
C GLY A 315 10.53 10.61 14.79
N VAL A 316 11.53 10.85 15.63
CA VAL A 316 12.63 9.94 15.91
C VAL A 316 12.75 9.65 17.39
N HIS A 317 12.91 8.36 17.74
CA HIS A 317 13.29 7.92 19.08
C HIS A 317 14.72 7.35 19.06
N PRO A 318 15.59 7.72 20.01
CA PRO A 318 16.99 7.31 20.01
C PRO A 318 17.21 5.87 20.48
N TRP A 319 16.35 5.37 21.38
CA TRP A 319 16.56 4.12 22.09
C TRP A 319 17.98 4.05 22.71
N ALA A 320 18.85 3.16 22.21
CA ALA A 320 20.25 3.06 22.66
C ALA A 320 21.25 3.72 21.69
N ASP A 321 20.79 4.38 20.63
CA ASP A 321 21.63 5.15 19.71
C ASP A 321 22.10 6.47 20.35
N PRO A 322 23.40 6.64 20.63
CA PRO A 322 23.93 7.86 21.25
C PRO A 322 24.04 9.04 20.28
N ALA A 323 23.89 8.82 18.97
CA ALA A 323 23.94 9.87 17.95
C ALA A 323 22.59 10.58 17.79
N LEU A 324 21.52 9.99 18.31
CA LEU A 324 20.16 10.52 18.22
C LEU A 324 19.72 11.15 19.54
N THR A 325 18.79 12.09 19.43
CA THR A 325 18.03 12.64 20.54
C THR A 325 16.54 12.49 20.26
N ASP A 326 15.74 12.34 21.31
CA ASP A 326 14.29 12.20 21.19
C ASP A 326 13.69 13.46 20.55
N ASP A 327 13.06 13.29 19.38
CA ASP A 327 12.40 14.36 18.63
C ASP A 327 11.12 13.80 17.98
N PHE A 328 10.14 13.56 18.85
CA PHE A 328 8.82 13.06 18.49
C PHE A 328 7.74 14.07 18.88
N ALA A 329 6.66 14.15 18.09
CA ALA A 329 5.44 14.85 18.50
C ALA A 329 4.23 14.38 17.70
N GLN A 330 3.08 14.60 18.32
CA GLN A 330 1.78 14.40 17.72
C GLN A 330 1.29 15.70 17.06
N VAL A 331 1.29 15.72 15.74
CA VAL A 331 0.89 16.88 14.92
C VAL A 331 -0.60 16.80 14.61
N PRO A 332 -1.41 17.82 14.97
CA PRO A 332 -2.81 17.85 14.60
C PRO A 332 -2.96 18.17 13.10
N LEU A 333 -3.66 17.32 12.36
CA LEU A 333 -3.91 17.46 10.93
C LEU A 333 -5.42 17.49 10.63
N PRO A 334 -5.87 18.29 9.65
CA PRO A 334 -7.26 18.38 9.23
C PRO A 334 -7.63 17.26 8.24
N ILE A 335 -7.42 16.00 8.66
CA ILE A 335 -7.67 14.81 7.84
C ILE A 335 -8.67 13.88 8.55
N ASP A 336 -9.44 13.13 7.75
CA ASP A 336 -10.27 12.03 8.26
C ASP A 336 -9.56 10.71 7.97
N VAL A 337 -8.95 10.10 8.99
CA VAL A 337 -8.16 8.86 8.85
C VAL A 337 -8.99 7.63 8.44
N ARG A 338 -10.32 7.76 8.40
CA ARG A 338 -11.23 6.76 7.82
C ARG A 338 -11.19 6.78 6.28
N GLU A 339 -10.74 7.88 5.69
CA GLU A 339 -10.40 8.00 4.28
C GLU A 339 -8.94 7.63 4.05
N PHE A 340 -8.59 7.31 2.81
CA PHE A 340 -7.21 6.96 2.46
C PHE A 340 -6.35 8.22 2.38
N HIS A 341 -5.25 8.19 3.12
CA HIS A 341 -4.19 9.19 3.07
C HIS A 341 -2.85 8.53 2.74
N THR A 342 -1.95 9.31 2.19
CA THR A 342 -0.57 8.92 1.94
C THR A 342 0.30 9.44 3.07
N TYR A 343 0.99 8.55 3.76
CA TYR A 343 1.95 8.88 4.83
C TYR A 343 3.35 8.52 4.35
N ALA A 344 4.29 9.46 4.43
CA ALA A 344 5.63 9.26 3.88
C ALA A 344 6.73 9.86 4.74
N ALA A 345 7.94 9.32 4.56
CA ALA A 345 9.16 9.89 5.10
C ALA A 345 10.25 9.92 4.02
N GLU A 346 10.85 11.09 3.82
CA GLU A 346 12.14 11.24 3.14
C GLU A 346 13.25 11.17 4.19
N TRP A 347 14.03 10.11 4.13
CA TRP A 347 15.15 9.86 5.03
C TRP A 347 16.47 10.08 4.29
N THR A 348 17.19 11.12 4.71
CA THR A 348 18.50 11.50 4.18
C THR A 348 19.55 11.41 5.31
N PRO A 349 20.86 11.46 5.01
CA PRO A 349 21.89 11.45 6.05
C PRO A 349 21.72 12.53 7.13
N ASP A 350 21.21 13.71 6.76
CA ASP A 350 21.17 14.87 7.64
C ASP A 350 19.82 15.05 8.35
N ARG A 351 18.72 14.53 7.78
CA ARG A 351 17.36 14.77 8.28
C ARG A 351 16.34 13.72 7.85
N VAL A 352 15.21 13.69 8.56
CA VAL A 352 13.99 13.01 8.16
C VAL A 352 12.86 14.04 7.94
N THR A 353 12.29 14.06 6.74
CA THR A 353 11.13 14.89 6.37
C THR A 353 9.88 14.01 6.34
N PHE A 354 8.85 14.35 7.11
CA PHE A 354 7.58 13.63 7.17
C PHE A 354 6.52 14.35 6.35
N LEU A 355 5.78 13.60 5.54
CA LEU A 355 4.76 14.11 4.65
C LEU A 355 3.43 13.38 4.86
N VAL A 356 2.34 14.11 4.69
CA VAL A 356 0.99 13.56 4.56
C VAL A 356 0.36 14.16 3.31
N ASP A 357 -0.13 13.31 2.41
CA ASP A 357 -0.70 13.70 1.11
C ASP A 357 0.23 14.66 0.32
N ASP A 358 1.52 14.32 0.26
CA ASP A 358 2.60 15.08 -0.38
C ASP A 358 2.92 16.45 0.23
N GLU A 359 2.21 16.85 1.30
CA GLU A 359 2.51 18.08 2.05
C GLU A 359 3.50 17.79 3.19
N VAL A 360 4.54 18.61 3.31
CA VAL A 360 5.51 18.49 4.41
C VAL A 360 4.84 18.90 5.71
N VAL A 361 4.78 17.95 6.66
CA VAL A 361 4.19 18.16 7.98
C VAL A 361 5.25 18.45 9.04
N ARG A 362 6.39 17.77 8.98
CA ARG A 362 7.48 17.92 9.95
C ARG A 362 8.84 17.63 9.33
N VAL A 363 9.87 18.30 9.85
CA VAL A 363 11.27 17.97 9.59
C VAL A 363 11.97 17.73 10.93
N VAL A 364 12.75 16.67 11.01
CA VAL A 364 13.66 16.36 12.12
C VAL A 364 15.09 16.43 11.60
N GLU A 365 15.92 17.34 12.14
CA GLU A 365 17.29 17.65 11.65
C GLU A 365 18.35 16.69 12.22
N GLN A 366 18.04 15.38 12.16
CA GLN A 366 18.90 14.26 12.51
C GLN A 366 18.33 12.99 11.84
N SER A 367 19.15 11.94 11.69
CA SER A 367 18.65 10.66 11.20
C SER A 367 19.54 9.49 11.64
N PRO A 368 18.96 8.27 11.76
CA PRO A 368 19.75 7.04 11.84
C PRO A 368 20.67 6.87 10.62
N ALA A 369 21.89 6.36 10.82
CA ALA A 369 22.91 6.20 9.79
C ALA A 369 23.26 4.72 9.51
N TYR A 370 22.26 3.85 9.55
CA TYR A 370 22.39 2.39 9.39
C TYR A 370 21.12 1.81 8.77
N PRO A 371 21.16 0.56 8.26
CA PRO A 371 19.98 -0.12 7.73
C PRO A 371 18.85 -0.23 8.75
N MET A 372 17.63 0.07 8.32
CA MET A 372 16.41 -0.03 9.13
C MET A 372 15.38 -0.93 8.44
N GLN A 373 14.55 -1.61 9.22
CA GLN A 373 13.40 -2.38 8.75
C GLN A 373 12.10 -1.62 9.00
N PHE A 374 11.02 -2.06 8.35
CA PHE A 374 9.69 -1.47 8.49
C PHE A 374 8.77 -2.35 9.32
N LEU A 375 7.83 -1.71 10.02
CA LEU A 375 6.72 -2.34 10.73
C LEU A 375 5.40 -1.64 10.35
N LEU A 376 4.38 -2.43 10.07
CA LEU A 376 3.00 -2.01 9.83
C LEU A 376 2.09 -2.69 10.83
N ASP A 377 1.45 -1.90 11.70
CA ASP A 377 0.79 -2.43 12.88
C ASP A 377 -0.61 -1.88 13.11
N VAL A 378 -1.44 -2.72 13.73
CA VAL A 378 -2.65 -2.30 14.44
C VAL A 378 -2.70 -2.95 15.83
N TYR A 379 -2.97 -2.14 16.85
CA TYR A 379 -2.99 -2.52 18.25
C TYR A 379 -4.39 -2.37 18.85
N ALA A 380 -4.68 -3.21 19.85
CA ALA A 380 -5.77 -3.01 20.81
C ALA A 380 -5.20 -3.06 22.23
N PHE A 381 -5.41 -1.97 22.98
CA PHE A 381 -4.91 -1.80 24.33
C PHE A 381 -5.92 -2.23 25.40
N PRO A 382 -5.46 -2.88 26.49
CA PRO A 382 -6.33 -3.21 27.61
C PRO A 382 -6.81 -1.95 28.33
N GLY A 383 -7.87 -2.09 29.13
CA GLY A 383 -8.30 -1.02 30.04
C GLY A 383 -7.27 -0.79 31.16
N ASP A 384 -7.32 0.39 31.79
CA ASP A 384 -6.40 0.79 32.87
C ASP A 384 -6.42 -0.19 34.08
N ASP A 385 -7.53 -0.91 34.27
CA ASP A 385 -7.73 -1.92 35.31
C ASP A 385 -7.23 -3.33 34.90
N GLY A 386 -6.61 -3.44 33.72
CA GLY A 386 -6.18 -4.71 33.13
C GLY A 386 -7.29 -5.50 32.47
N ALA A 387 -8.49 -4.93 32.31
CA ALA A 387 -9.55 -5.56 31.54
C ALA A 387 -9.12 -5.78 30.08
N PRO A 388 -9.60 -6.84 29.41
CA PRO A 388 -9.33 -7.04 27.99
C PRO A 388 -9.69 -5.81 27.16
N PRO A 389 -9.02 -5.57 26.02
CA PRO A 389 -9.36 -4.46 25.14
C PRO A 389 -10.85 -4.46 24.80
N PRO A 390 -11.56 -3.32 24.91
CA PRO A 390 -12.99 -3.25 24.62
C PRO A 390 -13.27 -3.33 23.12
N GLY A 391 -14.52 -3.61 22.73
CA GLY A 391 -14.99 -3.43 21.36
C GLY A 391 -15.19 -1.94 20.99
N PRO A 392 -15.60 -1.63 19.75
CA PRO A 392 -16.02 -2.56 18.68
C PRO A 392 -14.88 -3.37 18.06
N TRP A 393 -15.23 -4.40 17.29
CA TRP A 393 -14.29 -5.30 16.63
C TRP A 393 -14.65 -5.47 15.15
N PRO A 394 -13.66 -5.76 14.27
CA PRO A 394 -12.22 -5.76 14.54
C PRO A 394 -11.65 -4.33 14.67
N LYS A 395 -10.46 -4.17 15.26
CA LYS A 395 -9.64 -2.97 15.02
C LYS A 395 -8.97 -3.13 13.67
N GLU A 396 -8.97 -2.10 12.82
CA GLU A 396 -8.55 -2.27 11.42
C GLU A 396 -7.59 -1.17 10.95
N LEU A 397 -6.45 -1.59 10.40
CA LEU A 397 -5.62 -0.79 9.50
C LEU A 397 -5.73 -1.37 8.09
N VAL A 398 -6.07 -0.53 7.12
CA VAL A 398 -6.17 -0.90 5.71
C VAL A 398 -5.09 -0.20 4.92
N VAL A 399 -4.30 -0.98 4.18
CA VAL A 399 -3.17 -0.49 3.38
C VAL A 399 -3.42 -0.82 1.92
N ASP A 400 -3.40 0.20 1.06
CA ASP A 400 -3.54 0.08 -0.39
C ASP A 400 -2.21 -0.10 -1.09
N SER A 401 -1.15 0.54 -0.60
CA SER A 401 0.19 0.32 -1.15
C SER A 401 1.28 0.66 -0.15
N PHE A 402 2.38 -0.09 -0.21
CA PHE A 402 3.68 0.24 0.37
C PHE A 402 4.69 0.44 -0.75
N ARG A 403 5.50 1.50 -0.66
CA ARG A 403 6.55 1.81 -1.64
C ARG A 403 7.81 2.31 -0.96
N GLY A 404 8.94 1.85 -1.44
CA GLY A 404 10.27 2.33 -1.07
C GLY A 404 11.05 2.74 -2.31
N TRP A 405 11.70 3.90 -2.25
CA TRP A 405 12.59 4.39 -3.29
C TRP A 405 13.97 4.64 -2.71
N ARG A 406 15.00 4.28 -3.47
CA ARG A 406 16.39 4.65 -3.17
C ARG A 406 16.77 5.93 -3.92
N PRO A 407 17.75 6.71 -3.42
CA PRO A 407 18.31 7.81 -4.20
C PRO A 407 18.81 7.32 -5.57
N ALA A 408 18.53 8.08 -6.61
CA ALA A 408 19.12 7.88 -7.92
C ALA A 408 20.64 8.07 -7.79
N ALA A 409 21.42 7.19 -8.43
CA ALA A 409 22.87 7.38 -8.46
C ALA A 409 23.15 8.69 -9.23
N GLY A 410 23.79 9.64 -8.54
CA GLY A 410 24.23 10.92 -9.12
C GLY A 410 25.43 10.80 -10.04
#